data_AF-A0A6I1NSY1-F1
#
_entry.id   AF-A0A6I1NSY1-F1
#
_cell.length_a   1.000
_cell.length_b   1.000
_cell.length_c   1.000
_cell.angle_alpha   90.00
_cell.angle_beta   90.00
_cell.angle_gamma   90.00
#
_symmetry.space_group_name_H-M   'P 1'
#
loop_
_entity.id
_entity.type
_entity.pdbx_description
1 polymer ?
#
loop_
_entity_poly.entity_id
_entity_poly.type
_entity_poly.pdbx_seq_one_letter_code
_entity_poly.pdbx_strand_id
1 'polypeptide(L)'
;MVRLTVPGGFAGLTADFATEVGEQRRVDLAEGVSLELNTQTRISRRDLGAGEQGIELLEGEVEVFSQRLQPLKVQAGEGWLSARQARFNLRNTDHQVCVTCIEGRLQVDVAGRSIGLDSGRQLTYDPHSIGEPQVVDIHSVIAWREQVLVFDNASLNTVISEINRYRPGILVLLNAELGKRK
;
A
#
# COMPACT_ATOMS: atom_id res chain seq x y z
N MET A 1 -25.23 24.58 1.35
CA MET A 1 -25.24 23.34 0.54
C MET A 1 -24.01 22.54 0.96
N VAL A 2 -24.16 21.58 1.86
CA VAL A 2 -23.05 20.76 2.37
C VAL A 2 -22.69 19.77 1.26
N ARG A 3 -21.52 19.94 0.63
CA ARG A 3 -20.97 18.92 -0.27
C ARG A 3 -20.50 17.75 0.61
N LEU A 4 -21.27 16.67 0.60
CA LEU A 4 -20.79 15.36 1.01
C LEU A 4 -19.77 14.89 -0.05
N THR A 5 -18.53 15.36 0.06
CA THR A 5 -17.42 14.72 -0.63
C THR A 5 -17.12 13.45 0.13
N VAL A 6 -17.46 12.29 -0.45
CA VAL A 6 -16.96 11.00 0.04
C VAL A 6 -15.43 11.03 -0.15
N PRO A 7 -14.65 11.00 0.94
CA PRO A 7 -13.19 10.99 0.82
C PRO A 7 -12.77 9.67 0.12
N GLY A 8 -12.06 9.76 -1.00
CA GLY A 8 -11.68 8.60 -1.83
C GLY A 8 -12.58 8.29 -3.04
N GLY A 9 -13.50 9.18 -3.43
CA GLY A 9 -14.30 9.01 -4.66
C GLY A 9 -15.14 7.72 -4.67
N PHE A 10 -15.22 7.01 -5.80
CA PHE A 10 -15.96 5.75 -5.90
C PHE A 10 -15.38 4.63 -5.03
N ALA A 11 -14.06 4.64 -4.75
CA ALA A 11 -13.43 3.64 -3.88
C ALA A 11 -13.94 3.70 -2.44
N GLY A 12 -14.33 4.90 -1.96
CA GLY A 12 -14.94 5.06 -0.64
C GLY A 12 -16.33 4.44 -0.50
N LEU A 13 -17.05 4.20 -1.62
CA LEU A 13 -18.39 3.58 -1.59
C LEU A 13 -18.33 2.06 -1.44
N THR A 14 -17.21 1.43 -1.78
CA THR A 14 -17.03 -0.03 -1.76
C THR A 14 -16.07 -0.51 -0.67
N ALA A 15 -15.40 0.40 0.04
CA ALA A 15 -14.42 0.07 1.07
C ALA A 15 -15.09 -0.38 2.38
N ASP A 16 -14.67 -1.54 2.89
CA ASP A 16 -15.06 -2.02 4.22
C ASP A 16 -14.25 -1.34 5.34
N PHE A 17 -13.01 -0.93 5.02
CA PHE A 17 -12.13 -0.23 5.94
C PHE A 17 -11.54 1.01 5.28
N ALA A 18 -11.53 2.11 6.03
CA ALA A 18 -11.07 3.41 5.56
C ALA A 18 -10.37 4.19 6.68
N THR A 19 -9.39 5.01 6.30
CA THR A 19 -8.74 6.02 7.14
C THR A 19 -8.81 7.39 6.47
N GLU A 20 -9.04 8.44 7.23
CA GLU A 20 -9.01 9.81 6.75
C GLU A 20 -7.60 10.38 6.66
N VAL A 21 -7.48 11.64 6.22
CA VAL A 21 -6.19 12.34 6.12
C VAL A 21 -5.51 12.42 7.48
N GLY A 22 -4.30 11.89 7.57
CA GLY A 22 -3.49 11.85 8.79
C GLY A 22 -3.93 10.78 9.79
N GLU A 23 -4.99 10.02 9.52
CA GLU A 23 -5.43 8.92 10.35
C GLU A 23 -4.59 7.66 10.08
N GLN A 24 -4.24 6.95 11.14
CA GLN A 24 -3.70 5.60 11.07
C GLN A 24 -4.56 4.69 11.95
N ARG A 25 -4.79 3.46 11.50
CA ARG A 25 -5.74 2.57 12.17
C ARG A 25 -5.34 1.11 12.06
N ARG A 26 -5.39 0.41 13.19
CA ARG A 26 -5.29 -1.05 13.22
C ARG A 26 -6.65 -1.71 13.01
N VAL A 27 -6.67 -2.78 12.22
CA VAL A 27 -7.84 -3.64 11.98
C VAL A 27 -7.43 -5.10 12.14
N ASP A 28 -8.08 -5.82 13.06
CA ASP A 28 -7.97 -7.29 13.11
C ASP A 28 -9.00 -7.88 12.13
N LEU A 29 -8.51 -8.35 10.98
CA LEU A 29 -9.36 -8.77 9.85
C LEU A 29 -10.03 -10.13 10.11
N ALA A 30 -9.25 -11.05 10.68
CA ALA A 30 -9.62 -12.40 11.03
C ALA A 30 -8.60 -12.96 12.04
N GLU A 31 -8.86 -14.15 12.59
CA GLU A 31 -7.88 -14.82 13.46
C GLU A 31 -6.55 -15.03 12.74
N GLY A 32 -5.48 -14.49 13.33
CA GLY A 32 -4.12 -14.54 12.77
C GLY A 32 -3.88 -13.60 11.59
N VAL A 33 -4.80 -12.67 11.27
CA VAL A 33 -4.59 -11.64 10.23
C VAL A 33 -4.95 -10.26 10.76
N SER A 34 -3.98 -9.35 10.75
CA SER A 34 -4.17 -7.96 11.16
C SER A 34 -3.57 -7.00 10.14
N LEU A 35 -4.16 -5.82 10.04
CA LEU A 35 -3.81 -4.77 9.11
C LEU A 35 -3.49 -3.49 9.91
N GLU A 36 -2.41 -2.83 9.58
CA GLU A 36 -2.12 -1.45 9.99
C GLU A 36 -2.35 -0.56 8.77
N LEU A 37 -3.36 0.30 8.82
CA LEU A 37 -3.72 1.20 7.74
C LEU A 37 -3.05 2.55 7.96
N ASN A 38 -2.40 3.05 6.93
CA ASN A 38 -1.83 4.40 6.90
C ASN A 38 -2.91 5.45 6.53
N THR A 39 -2.49 6.71 6.35
CA THR A 39 -3.36 7.81 5.86
C THR A 39 -4.01 7.49 4.52
N GLN A 40 -5.26 7.93 4.35
CA GLN A 40 -6.01 7.84 3.09
C GLN A 40 -6.04 6.42 2.50
N THR A 41 -6.22 5.41 3.35
CA THR A 41 -6.25 4.02 2.94
C THR A 41 -7.69 3.56 2.76
N ARG A 42 -7.94 2.75 1.72
CA ARG A 42 -9.24 2.17 1.38
C ARG A 42 -9.06 0.68 1.07
N ILE A 43 -9.72 -0.18 1.84
CA ILE A 43 -9.62 -1.64 1.70
C ILE A 43 -11.02 -2.24 1.63
N SER A 44 -11.21 -3.18 0.70
CA SER A 44 -12.42 -4.00 0.59
C SER A 44 -12.09 -5.47 0.85
N ARG A 45 -13.02 -6.20 1.45
CA ARG A 45 -13.02 -7.66 1.49
C ARG A 45 -13.35 -8.20 0.10
N ARG A 46 -12.75 -9.33 -0.24
CA ARG A 46 -12.98 -10.03 -1.52
C ARG A 46 -13.46 -11.43 -1.22
N ASP A 47 -14.62 -11.79 -1.75
CA ASP A 47 -15.03 -13.20 -1.82
C ASP A 47 -14.32 -13.84 -3.01
N LEU A 48 -13.48 -14.83 -2.72
CA LEU A 48 -12.70 -15.55 -3.74
C LEU A 48 -13.41 -16.84 -4.19
N GLY A 49 -14.62 -17.07 -3.69
CA GLY A 49 -15.37 -18.30 -3.90
C GLY A 49 -14.91 -19.43 -2.99
N ALA A 50 -15.71 -20.49 -2.91
CA ALA A 50 -15.45 -21.66 -2.06
C ALA A 50 -15.20 -21.35 -0.57
N GLY A 51 -15.69 -20.19 -0.08
CA GLY A 51 -15.49 -19.74 1.29
C GLY A 51 -14.13 -19.10 1.56
N GLU A 52 -13.28 -18.92 0.54
CA GLU A 52 -12.03 -18.19 0.67
C GLU A 52 -12.29 -16.68 0.68
N GLN A 53 -11.61 -15.99 1.60
CA GLN A 53 -11.73 -14.54 1.78
C GLN A 53 -10.36 -13.90 1.55
N GLY A 54 -10.33 -12.88 0.70
CA GLY A 54 -9.19 -12.01 0.47
C GLY A 54 -9.50 -10.57 0.82
N ILE A 55 -8.55 -9.69 0.50
CA ILE A 55 -8.75 -8.24 0.55
C ILE A 55 -8.25 -7.60 -0.73
N GLU A 56 -8.73 -6.39 -1.02
CA GLU A 56 -8.27 -5.54 -2.10
C GLU A 56 -7.87 -4.18 -1.51
N LEU A 57 -6.63 -3.75 -1.76
CA LEU A 57 -6.20 -2.40 -1.47
C LEU A 57 -6.58 -1.51 -2.66
N LEU A 58 -7.67 -0.77 -2.50
CA LEU A 58 -8.18 0.14 -3.52
C LEU A 58 -7.28 1.38 -3.66
N GLU A 59 -6.84 1.93 -2.54
CA GLU A 59 -6.02 3.14 -2.47
C GLU A 59 -5.27 3.22 -1.13
N GLY A 60 -4.11 3.88 -1.13
CA GLY A 60 -3.35 4.22 0.06
C GLY A 60 -2.27 3.19 0.40
N GLU A 61 -2.08 2.93 1.69
CA GLU A 61 -0.99 2.09 2.18
C GLU A 61 -1.39 1.29 3.42
N VAL A 62 -0.96 0.04 3.46
CA VAL A 62 -1.27 -0.91 4.53
C VAL A 62 -0.08 -1.84 4.79
N GLU A 63 0.23 -2.04 6.07
CA GLU A 63 1.06 -3.17 6.49
C GLU A 63 0.15 -4.34 6.88
N VAL A 64 0.44 -5.51 6.33
CA VAL A 64 -0.34 -6.74 6.51
C VAL A 64 0.48 -7.75 7.28
N PHE A 65 -0.11 -8.31 8.33
CA PHE A 65 0.41 -9.41 9.11
C PHE A 65 -0.49 -10.61 8.94
N SER A 66 0.05 -11.72 8.44
CA SER A 66 -0.66 -13.00 8.36
C SER A 66 0.17 -14.08 9.02
N GLN A 67 -0.40 -14.74 10.03
CA GLN A 67 0.15 -15.93 10.69
C GLN A 67 -0.52 -17.23 10.20
N ARG A 68 -1.43 -17.13 9.23
CA ARG A 68 -2.17 -18.28 8.70
C ARG A 68 -1.29 -19.17 7.82
N LEU A 69 -1.54 -20.48 7.90
CA LEU A 69 -0.97 -21.47 6.98
C LEU A 69 -1.63 -21.39 5.59
N GLN A 70 -2.94 -21.15 5.56
CA GLN A 70 -3.64 -20.88 4.31
C GLN A 70 -3.18 -19.52 3.78
N PRO A 71 -2.87 -19.41 2.48
CA PRO A 71 -2.43 -18.14 1.91
C PRO A 71 -3.53 -17.09 2.00
N LEU A 72 -3.20 -15.95 2.57
CA LEU A 72 -3.99 -14.73 2.41
C LEU A 72 -3.76 -14.20 1.00
N LYS A 73 -4.85 -14.01 0.26
CA LYS A 73 -4.83 -13.40 -1.07
C LYS A 73 -5.17 -11.93 -0.96
N VAL A 74 -4.35 -11.08 -1.56
CA VAL A 74 -4.51 -9.62 -1.55
C VAL A 74 -4.42 -9.09 -2.97
N GLN A 75 -5.38 -8.30 -3.41
CA GLN A 75 -5.34 -7.61 -4.70
C GLN A 75 -4.88 -6.16 -4.53
N ALA A 76 -4.07 -5.65 -5.46
CA ALA A 76 -3.80 -4.23 -5.62
C ALA A 76 -3.51 -3.93 -7.09
N GLY A 77 -4.20 -2.94 -7.66
CA GLY A 77 -4.16 -2.70 -9.10
C GLY A 77 -4.50 -3.97 -9.88
N GLU A 78 -3.66 -4.31 -10.86
CA GLU A 78 -3.80 -5.54 -11.67
C GLU A 78 -3.11 -6.77 -11.05
N GLY A 79 -2.46 -6.63 -9.89
CA GLY A 79 -1.68 -7.68 -9.27
C GLY A 79 -2.42 -8.41 -8.15
N TRP A 80 -2.10 -9.70 -8.02
CA TRP A 80 -2.54 -10.56 -6.93
C TRP A 80 -1.34 -11.04 -6.11
N LEU A 81 -1.41 -10.81 -4.81
CA LEU A 81 -0.42 -11.24 -3.84
C LEU A 81 -0.94 -12.47 -3.10
N SER A 82 -0.02 -13.40 -2.82
CA SER A 82 -0.27 -14.58 -2.00
C SER A 82 0.75 -14.62 -0.87
N ALA A 83 0.26 -14.57 0.36
CA ALA A 83 1.10 -14.48 1.56
C ALA A 83 0.76 -15.59 2.55
N ARG A 84 1.75 -16.36 3.00
CA ARG A 84 1.62 -17.36 4.06
C ARG A 84 2.60 -17.03 5.16
N GLN A 85 2.15 -16.96 6.41
CA GLN A 85 3.01 -16.66 7.57
C GLN A 85 4.01 -15.52 7.26
N ALA A 86 3.50 -14.40 6.78
CA ALA A 86 4.29 -13.31 6.22
C ALA A 86 3.83 -11.96 6.72
N ARG A 87 4.76 -11.01 6.68
CA ARG A 87 4.57 -9.61 6.98
C ARG A 87 5.01 -8.79 5.77
N PHE A 88 4.19 -7.86 5.32
CA PHE A 88 4.51 -7.06 4.14
C PHE A 88 3.82 -5.71 4.15
N ASN A 89 4.45 -4.72 3.50
CA ASN A 89 3.85 -3.43 3.23
C ASN A 89 3.33 -3.40 1.79
N LEU A 90 2.11 -2.92 1.61
CA LEU A 90 1.47 -2.78 0.31
C LEU A 90 0.99 -1.35 0.16
N ARG A 91 1.46 -0.67 -0.87
CA ARG A 91 1.08 0.69 -1.22
C ARG A 91 0.50 0.72 -2.63
N ASN A 92 -0.65 1.36 -2.79
CA ASN A 92 -1.31 1.60 -4.08
C ASN A 92 -1.71 3.08 -4.16
N THR A 93 -0.85 3.88 -4.77
CA THR A 93 -1.03 5.34 -4.90
C THR A 93 -0.61 5.77 -6.30
N ASP A 94 -1.32 6.74 -6.88
CA ASP A 94 -1.00 7.27 -8.22
C ASP A 94 -0.92 6.18 -9.32
N HIS A 95 -1.80 5.17 -9.25
CA HIS A 95 -1.83 3.99 -10.13
C HIS A 95 -0.56 3.13 -10.13
N GLN A 96 0.31 3.34 -9.15
CA GLN A 96 1.51 2.53 -8.93
C GLN A 96 1.34 1.70 -7.66
N VAL A 97 1.58 0.40 -7.79
CA VAL A 97 1.61 -0.52 -6.68
C VAL A 97 3.05 -0.81 -6.30
N CYS A 98 3.34 -0.70 -5.01
CA CYS A 98 4.61 -1.03 -4.41
C CYS A 98 4.40 -2.07 -3.30
N VAL A 99 5.02 -3.23 -3.45
CA VAL A 99 4.94 -4.36 -2.51
C VAL A 99 6.31 -4.56 -1.89
N THR A 100 6.40 -4.57 -0.56
CA THR A 100 7.64 -4.88 0.16
C THR A 100 7.44 -6.07 1.08
N CYS A 101 8.19 -7.14 0.87
CA CYS A 101 8.19 -8.27 1.81
C CYS A 101 9.10 -7.93 3.00
N ILE A 102 8.51 -7.90 4.19
CA ILE A 102 9.21 -7.57 5.44
C ILE A 102 9.71 -8.86 6.08
N GLU A 103 8.81 -9.83 6.29
CA GLU A 103 9.14 -11.16 6.82
C GLU A 103 8.42 -12.24 6.02
N GLY A 104 9.07 -13.41 5.90
CA GLY A 104 8.55 -14.55 5.15
C GLY A 104 8.84 -14.44 3.64
N ARG A 105 7.86 -14.85 2.82
CA ARG A 105 7.92 -14.80 1.37
C ARG A 105 6.54 -14.52 0.80
N LEU A 106 6.49 -13.71 -0.26
CA LEU A 106 5.29 -13.44 -1.03
C LEU A 106 5.44 -14.01 -2.44
N GLN A 107 4.29 -14.27 -3.06
CA GLN A 107 4.21 -14.44 -4.52
C GLN A 107 3.31 -13.35 -5.08
N VAL A 108 3.77 -12.69 -6.14
CA VAL A 108 3.05 -11.62 -6.84
C VAL A 108 2.78 -12.08 -8.27
N ASP A 109 1.50 -12.26 -8.59
CA ASP A 109 1.01 -12.60 -9.92
C ASP A 109 0.48 -11.32 -10.59
N VAL A 110 1.13 -10.86 -11.66
CA VAL A 110 0.78 -9.60 -12.34
C VAL A 110 1.14 -9.68 -13.84
N ALA A 111 0.22 -9.25 -14.70
CA ALA A 111 0.33 -9.30 -16.17
C ALA A 111 0.87 -10.64 -16.72
N GLY A 112 0.42 -11.76 -16.16
CA GLY A 112 0.86 -13.10 -16.56
C GLY A 112 2.25 -13.52 -16.09
N ARG A 113 2.97 -12.66 -15.35
CA ARG A 113 4.21 -13.02 -14.65
C ARG A 113 3.89 -13.44 -13.22
N SER A 114 4.67 -14.39 -12.70
CA SER A 114 4.63 -14.79 -11.30
C SER A 114 6.00 -14.55 -10.69
N ILE A 115 6.09 -13.65 -9.70
CA ILE A 115 7.32 -13.14 -9.13
C ILE A 115 7.35 -13.47 -7.64
N GLY A 116 8.37 -14.20 -7.21
CA GLY A 116 8.64 -14.43 -5.78
C GLY A 116 9.33 -13.22 -5.16
N LEU A 117 8.87 -12.81 -3.97
CA LEU A 117 9.45 -11.72 -3.20
C LEU A 117 9.89 -12.24 -1.83
N ASP A 118 11.20 -12.37 -1.64
CA ASP A 118 11.80 -12.73 -0.34
C ASP A 118 11.85 -11.51 0.60
N SER A 119 12.01 -11.76 1.90
CA SER A 119 12.21 -10.71 2.91
C SER A 119 13.31 -9.71 2.52
N GLY A 120 13.04 -8.42 2.72
CA GLY A 120 13.93 -7.31 2.35
C GLY A 120 13.86 -6.93 0.87
N ARG A 121 12.97 -7.54 0.09
CA ARG A 121 12.77 -7.21 -1.32
C ARG A 121 11.49 -6.41 -1.54
N GLN A 122 11.56 -5.51 -2.50
CA GLN A 122 10.45 -4.67 -2.97
C GLN A 122 10.24 -4.87 -4.46
N LEU A 123 8.98 -4.94 -4.87
CA LEU A 123 8.54 -4.95 -6.26
C LEU A 123 7.58 -3.80 -6.50
N THR A 124 7.80 -3.05 -7.58
CA THR A 124 6.92 -1.97 -8.02
C THR A 124 6.38 -2.30 -9.41
N TYR A 125 5.09 -2.04 -9.63
CA TYR A 125 4.44 -2.21 -10.91
C TYR A 125 3.29 -1.21 -11.09
N ASP A 126 2.95 -0.96 -12.35
CA ASP A 126 1.82 -0.16 -12.80
C ASP A 126 1.25 -0.80 -14.09
N PRO A 127 0.16 -0.28 -14.69
CA PRO A 127 -0.43 -0.87 -15.89
C PRO A 127 0.49 -0.94 -17.13
N HIS A 128 1.61 -0.20 -17.13
CA HIS A 128 2.53 -0.09 -18.26
C HIS A 128 3.84 -0.84 -18.01
N SER A 129 4.24 -1.05 -16.76
CA SER A 129 5.54 -1.60 -16.42
C SER A 129 5.53 -2.45 -15.15
N ILE A 130 6.34 -3.51 -15.17
CA ILE A 130 6.66 -4.32 -13.99
C ILE A 130 8.16 -4.21 -13.79
N GLY A 131 8.57 -3.65 -12.64
CA GLY A 131 9.97 -3.57 -12.25
C GLY A 131 10.55 -4.94 -11.89
N GLU A 132 11.85 -4.97 -11.61
CA GLU A 132 12.52 -6.14 -11.05
C GLU A 132 12.64 -5.99 -9.52
N PRO A 133 12.57 -7.09 -8.73
CA PRO A 133 12.71 -7.02 -7.28
C PRO A 133 14.03 -6.39 -6.80
N GLN A 134 13.94 -5.32 -6.00
CA GLN A 134 15.09 -4.58 -5.46
C GLN A 134 15.27 -4.84 -3.96
N VAL A 135 16.50 -4.72 -3.44
CA VAL A 135 16.73 -4.67 -1.98
C VAL A 135 16.30 -3.30 -1.47
N VAL A 136 15.63 -3.26 -0.33
CA VAL A 136 15.25 -2.00 0.34
C VAL A 136 15.55 -2.04 1.82
N ASP A 137 15.70 -0.86 2.42
CA ASP A 137 15.68 -0.72 3.87
C ASP A 137 14.23 -0.85 4.38
N ILE A 138 13.97 -1.97 5.04
CA ILE A 138 12.66 -2.26 5.65
C ILE A 138 12.27 -1.19 6.66
N HIS A 139 13.23 -0.67 7.45
CA HIS A 139 12.92 0.31 8.50
C HIS A 139 12.33 1.58 7.91
N SER A 140 12.93 2.07 6.83
CA SER A 140 12.40 3.21 6.08
C SER A 140 10.99 2.96 5.53
N VAL A 141 10.70 1.75 5.04
CA VAL A 141 9.39 1.40 4.47
C VAL A 141 8.27 1.41 5.52
N ILE A 142 8.55 0.98 6.76
CA ILE A 142 7.51 0.89 7.82
C ILE A 142 7.55 2.04 8.82
N ALA A 143 8.48 3.00 8.66
CA ALA A 143 8.64 4.14 9.57
C ALA A 143 7.36 4.97 9.74
N TRP A 144 6.46 4.95 8.75
CA TRP A 144 5.18 5.65 8.81
C TRP A 144 4.35 5.22 10.02
N ARG A 145 4.51 3.98 10.52
CA ARG A 145 3.82 3.50 11.73
C ARG A 145 4.15 4.28 12.99
N GLU A 146 5.33 4.89 13.00
CA GLU A 146 5.81 5.76 14.07
C GLU A 146 5.58 7.23 13.73
N GLN A 147 4.73 7.51 12.73
CA GLN A 147 4.47 8.85 12.18
C GLN A 147 5.74 9.51 11.62
N VAL A 148 6.70 8.71 11.18
CA VAL A 148 7.96 9.17 10.58
C VAL A 148 7.95 8.89 9.08
N LEU A 149 8.35 9.88 8.29
CA LEU A 149 8.60 9.73 6.85
C LEU A 149 10.10 9.76 6.61
N VAL A 150 10.64 8.69 6.02
CA VAL A 150 12.06 8.58 5.68
C VAL A 150 12.21 8.73 4.17
N PHE A 151 13.09 9.64 3.76
CA PHE A 151 13.41 9.90 2.37
C PHE A 151 14.92 9.74 2.19
N ASP A 152 15.33 8.74 1.42
CA ASP A 152 16.72 8.58 1.02
C ASP A 152 16.87 8.97 -0.46
N ASN A 153 17.61 10.05 -0.71
CA ASN A 153 17.94 10.53 -2.05
C ASN A 153 16.70 10.71 -2.95
N ALA A 154 15.55 11.05 -2.35
CA ALA A 154 14.27 11.25 -3.02
C ALA A 154 14.18 12.67 -3.57
N SER A 155 13.52 12.84 -4.71
CA SER A 155 13.31 14.18 -5.27
C SER A 155 12.41 15.02 -4.35
N LEU A 156 12.60 16.33 -4.30
CA LEU A 156 11.74 17.23 -3.54
C LEU A 156 10.27 17.10 -3.95
N ASN A 157 9.99 16.80 -5.22
CA ASN A 157 8.63 16.48 -5.67
C ASN A 157 8.06 15.23 -4.98
N THR A 158 8.86 14.17 -4.84
CA THR A 158 8.47 12.95 -4.13
C THR A 158 8.17 13.24 -2.66
N VAL A 159 9.04 14.03 -2.01
CA VAL A 159 8.87 14.44 -0.60
C VAL A 159 7.58 15.23 -0.42
N ILE A 160 7.32 16.21 -1.29
CA ILE A 160 6.12 17.05 -1.23
C ILE A 160 4.85 16.23 -1.49
N SER A 161 4.89 15.33 -2.48
CA SER A 161 3.77 14.43 -2.78
C SER A 161 3.43 13.58 -1.56
N GLU A 162 4.45 13.01 -0.91
CA GLU A 162 4.24 12.20 0.29
C GLU A 162 3.67 13.04 1.45
N ILE A 163 4.24 14.21 1.73
CA ILE A 163 3.74 15.10 2.79
C ILE A 163 2.28 15.48 2.55
N ASN A 164 1.89 15.72 1.29
CA ASN A 164 0.51 16.08 0.94
C ASN A 164 -0.50 14.98 1.30
N ARG A 165 -0.11 13.70 1.39
CA ARG A 165 -1.00 12.61 1.82
C ARG A 165 -1.43 12.72 3.29
N TYR A 166 -0.64 13.38 4.13
CA TYR A 166 -0.85 13.42 5.59
C TYR A 166 -1.49 14.71 6.08
N ARG A 167 -1.75 15.68 5.20
CA ARG A 167 -2.23 17.01 5.60
C ARG A 167 -3.47 17.45 4.84
N PRO A 168 -4.37 18.20 5.48
CA PRO A 168 -5.38 18.92 4.74
C PRO A 168 -4.74 20.05 3.91
N GLY A 169 -5.32 20.29 2.73
CA GLY A 169 -4.80 21.26 1.76
C GLY A 169 -3.64 20.71 0.92
N ILE A 170 -3.17 21.50 -0.04
CA ILE A 170 -2.11 21.10 -0.98
C ILE A 170 -0.90 22.01 -0.85
N LEU A 171 0.27 21.41 -0.58
CA LEU A 171 1.55 22.08 -0.69
C LEU A 171 2.04 21.95 -2.12
N VAL A 172 2.20 23.08 -2.80
CA VAL A 172 2.58 23.13 -4.23
C VAL A 172 4.00 23.65 -4.34
N LEU A 173 4.84 22.95 -5.10
CA LEU A 173 6.14 23.45 -5.49
C LEU A 173 6.00 24.36 -6.71
N LEU A 174 6.20 25.65 -6.51
CA LEU A 174 6.03 26.66 -7.59
C LEU A 174 7.18 26.66 -8.60
N ASN A 175 8.32 26.02 -8.28
CA ASN A 175 9.48 25.92 -9.15
C ASN A 175 9.77 24.46 -9.50
N ALA A 176 9.45 24.07 -10.73
CA ALA A 176 9.64 22.70 -11.21
C ALA A 176 11.10 22.23 -11.21
N GLU A 177 12.07 23.14 -11.37
CA GLU A 177 13.50 22.78 -11.35
C GLU A 177 14.01 22.47 -9.93
N LEU A 178 13.43 23.11 -8.90
CA LEU A 178 13.69 22.69 -7.51
C LEU A 178 13.13 21.30 -7.24
N GLY A 179 12.06 20.91 -7.93
CA GLY A 179 11.38 19.62 -7.73
C GLY A 179 12.23 18.41 -8.10
N LYS A 180 13.18 18.60 -9.03
CA LYS A 180 14.11 17.57 -9.48
C LYS A 180 15.31 17.39 -8.55
N ARG A 181 15.53 18.32 -7.60
CA ARG A 181 16.64 18.22 -6.64
C ARG A 181 16.35 17.12 -5.63
N LYS A 182 17.43 16.48 -5.19
CA LYS A 182 17.44 15.45 -4.16
C LYS A 182 17.91 16.06 -2.84
#